data_AF-A0A1J8RI06-F1
#
_entry.id   AF-A0A1J8RI06-F1
#
_cell.length_a   1.000
_cell.length_b   1.000
_cell.length_c   1.000
_cell.angle_alpha   90.00
_cell.angle_beta   90.00
_cell.angle_gamma   90.00
#
_symmetry.space_group_name_H-M   'P 1'
#
loop_
_entity.id
_entity.type
_entity.pdbx_description
1 polymer ?
#
loop_
_entity_poly.entity_id
_entity_poly.type
_entity_poly.pdbx_seq_one_letter_code
_entity_poly.pdbx_strand_id
1 'polypeptide(L)' 'MTSFLATFSVHKALDKHGKEIPVIPKFSIGLAIYPETFPCRIVPRFEDASVDNLTRLTGLCLSINITCSVSH' A
#
# COMPACT_ATOMS: atom_id res chain seq x y z
N MET A 1 18.42 2.97 5.14
CA MET A 1 17.08 3.28 4.62
C MET A 1 16.83 2.45 3.39
N THR A 2 15.79 1.64 3.41
CA THR A 2 15.31 0.91 2.24
C THR A 2 14.17 1.70 1.61
N SER A 3 14.04 1.65 0.28
CA SER A 3 12.95 2.33 -0.42
C SER A 3 11.62 1.62 -0.19
N PHE A 4 10.51 2.34 -0.36
CA PHE A 4 9.16 1.78 -0.25
C PHE A 4 8.99 0.52 -1.12
N LEU A 5 9.49 0.55 -2.37
CA LEU A 5 9.39 -0.59 -3.29
C LEU A 5 10.39 -1.72 -2.99
N ALA A 6 11.37 -1.52 -2.11
CA ALA A 6 12.19 -2.61 -1.58
C ALA A 6 11.48 -3.30 -0.40
N THR A 7 10.71 -2.55 0.37
CA THR A 7 10.04 -3.00 1.59
C THR A 7 8.66 -3.62 1.32
N PHE A 8 7.90 -3.06 0.39
CA PHE A 8 6.49 -3.41 0.18
C PHE A 8 6.18 -3.88 -1.24
N SER A 9 5.18 -4.74 -1.32
CA SER A 9 4.46 -5.09 -2.55
C SER A 9 3.11 -4.38 -2.57
N VAL A 10 2.70 -3.90 -3.75
CA VAL A 10 1.39 -3.30 -3.96
C VAL A 10 0.55 -4.27 -4.77
N HIS A 11 -0.63 -4.61 -4.23
CA HIS A 11 -1.60 -5.52 -4.83
C HIS A 11 -2.92 -4.79 -5.06
N LYS A 12 -3.77 -5.36 -5.92
CA LYS A 12 -5.15 -4.89 -6.05
C LYS A 12 -5.89 -5.07 -4.72
N ALA A 13 -6.85 -4.19 -4.46
CA ALA A 13 -7.76 -4.37 -3.34
C ALA A 13 -8.62 -5.62 -3.55
N LEU A 14 -9.08 -6.20 -2.44
CA LEU A 14 -10.00 -7.33 -2.45
C LEU A 14 -11.41 -6.85 -2.08
N ASP A 15 -12.43 -7.46 -2.67
CA ASP A 15 -13.82 -7.26 -2.27
C ASP A 15 -14.18 -8.07 -1.01
N LYS A 16 -15.44 -7.98 -0.59
CA LYS A 16 -15.98 -8.72 0.59
C LYS A 16 -15.88 -10.25 0.48
N HIS A 17 -15.59 -10.79 -0.70
CA HIS A 17 -15.42 -12.21 -0.95
C HIS A 17 -13.95 -12.60 -1.16
N GLY A 18 -13.01 -11.65 -0.98
CA GLY A 18 -11.58 -11.88 -1.18
C GLY A 18 -11.15 -11.88 -2.64
N LYS A 19 -12.01 -11.42 -3.58
CA LYS A 19 -11.69 -11.36 -5.01
C LYS A 19 -11.08 -10.01 -5.37
N GLU A 20 -10.10 -10.01 -6.27
CA GLU A 20 -9.48 -8.78 -6.77
C GLU A 20 -10.50 -7.83 -7.41
N ILE A 21 -10.47 -6.58 -6.96
CA ILE A 21 -11.17 -5.46 -7.59
C ILE A 21 -10.31 -4.96 -8.77
N PRO A 22 -10.85 -4.84 -9.99
CA PRO A 22 -10.10 -4.29 -11.11
C PRO A 22 -9.77 -2.83 -10.87
N VAL A 23 -8.54 -2.42 -11.21
CA VAL A 23 -8.13 -1.02 -11.16
C VAL A 23 -8.59 -0.35 -12.44
N ILE A 24 -9.57 0.54 -12.33
CA ILE A 24 -10.04 1.39 -13.43
C ILE A 24 -9.48 2.79 -13.15
N PRO A 25 -8.35 3.17 -13.77
CA PRO A 25 -7.70 4.43 -13.45
C PRO A 25 -8.55 5.59 -13.93
N LYS A 26 -8.91 6.46 -13.00
CA LYS A 26 -9.45 7.78 -13.27
C LYS A 26 -8.35 8.80 -13.03
N PHE A 27 -8.39 9.90 -13.76
CA PHE A 27 -7.36 10.93 -13.67
C PHE A 27 -8.01 12.28 -13.46
N SER A 28 -7.34 13.14 -12.71
CA SER A 28 -7.70 14.54 -12.62
C SER A 28 -7.56 15.24 -13.98
N ILE A 29 -8.23 16.38 -14.09
CA ILE A 29 -8.19 17.26 -15.25
C ILE A 29 -7.41 18.53 -14.91
N GLY A 30 -6.64 19.05 -15.87
CA GLY A 30 -5.87 20.28 -15.71
C GLY A 30 -4.48 20.21 -16.34
N LEU A 31 -3.64 21.21 -16.04
CA LEU A 31 -2.27 21.29 -16.57
C LEU A 31 -1.37 20.15 -16.04
N ALA A 32 -1.62 19.68 -14.81
CA ALA A 32 -0.99 18.50 -14.24
C ALA A 32 -2.06 17.42 -14.01
N ILE A 33 -1.84 16.25 -14.60
CA ILE A 33 -2.75 15.11 -14.57
C ILE A 33 -2.20 14.07 -13.59
N TYR A 34 -2.99 13.69 -12.60
CA TYR A 34 -2.63 12.67 -11.60
C TYR A 34 -3.75 11.64 -11.48
N PRO A 35 -3.43 10.39 -11.11
CA PRO A 35 -4.46 9.39 -10.84
C PRO A 35 -5.31 9.82 -9.65
N GLU A 36 -6.63 9.69 -9.78
CA GLU A 36 -7.54 9.75 -8.63
C GLU A 36 -7.23 8.62 -7.65
N THR A 37 -7.58 8.81 -6.38
CA THR A 37 -7.43 7.78 -5.35
C THR A 37 -8.20 6.52 -5.74
N PHE A 38 -7.50 5.37 -5.72
CA PHE A 38 -8.08 4.06 -5.94
C PHE A 38 -7.70 3.11 -4.81
N PRO A 39 -8.54 2.10 -4.51
CA PRO A 39 -8.23 1.15 -3.45
C PRO A 39 -7.11 0.19 -3.88
N CYS A 40 -6.13 -0.01 -3.01
CA CYS A 40 -5.06 -1.00 -3.17
C CYS A 40 -4.66 -1.60 -1.82
N ARG A 41 -3.87 -2.68 -1.86
CA ARG A 41 -3.34 -3.33 -0.65
C ARG A 41 -1.82 -3.28 -0.68
N ILE A 42 -1.22 -2.75 0.39
CA ILE A 42 0.23 -2.67 0.56
C ILE A 42 0.63 -3.76 1.55
N VAL A 43 1.53 -4.66 1.14
CA VAL A 43 1.94 -5.83 1.93
C VAL A 43 3.47 -5.82 2.09
N PRO A 44 4.02 -5.92 3.30
CA PRO A 44 5.45 -6.09 3.55
C PRO A 44 6.00 -7.36 2.87
N ARG A 45 7.24 -7.31 2.37
CA ARG A 45 7.88 -8.45 1.68
C ARG A 45 8.60 -9.44 2.60
N PHE A 46 8.65 -9.16 3.90
CA PHE A 46 9.40 -9.94 4.88
C PHE A 46 8.49 -10.33 6.05
N GLU A 47 8.82 -11.44 6.70
CA GLU A 47 7.99 -12.09 7.72
C GLU A 47 7.87 -11.27 9.02
N ASP A 48 8.96 -10.65 9.48
CA ASP A 48 8.95 -9.75 10.64
C ASP A 48 8.57 -8.33 10.22
N ALA A 49 7.30 -8.15 9.87
CA ALA A 49 6.73 -6.86 9.51
C ALA A 49 6.21 -6.05 10.70
N SER A 50 6.83 -6.23 11.88
CA SER A 50 6.50 -5.42 13.05
C SER A 50 6.65 -3.92 12.75
N VAL A 51 5.80 -3.12 13.39
CA VAL A 51 5.79 -1.65 13.22
C VAL A 51 7.18 -1.07 13.48
N ASP A 52 7.84 -1.51 14.56
CA ASP A 52 9.18 -1.04 14.92
C ASP A 52 10.22 -1.35 13.86
N ASN A 53 10.21 -2.57 13.31
CA ASN A 53 11.13 -2.96 12.24
C ASN A 53 10.86 -2.14 10.97
N LEU A 54 9.59 -1.96 10.62
CA LEU A 54 9.21 -1.20 9.45
C LEU A 54 9.59 0.28 9.55
N THR A 55 9.37 0.90 10.71
CA THR A 55 9.80 2.28 10.98
C THR A 55 11.32 2.41 10.92
N ARG A 56 12.07 1.45 11.48
CA ARG A 56 13.54 1.42 11.39
C ARG A 56 14.05 1.31 9.95
N LEU A 57 13.44 0.47 9.12
CA LEU A 57 13.90 0.21 7.75
C LEU A 57 13.58 1.37 6.80
N THR A 58 12.38 1.93 6.93
CA THR A 58 11.84 2.88 5.94
C THR A 58 11.92 4.34 6.38
N GLY A 59 12.04 4.61 7.68
CA GLY A 59 11.91 5.97 8.23
C GLY A 59 10.51 6.55 8.09
N LEU A 60 9.51 5.74 7.70
CA LEU A 60 8.12 6.17 7.60
C LEU A 60 7.56 6.29 9.01
N CYS A 61 7.31 7.53 9.44
CA CYS A 61 6.40 7.80 10.55
C CYS A 61 5.00 7.33 10.08
N LEU A 62 4.22 6.73 10.98
CA LEU A 62 2.94 6.02 10.76
C LEU A 62 1.78 6.86 10.16
N SER A 63 2.06 7.91 9.40
CA SER A 63 1.07 8.77 8.74
C SER A 63 0.53 8.19 7.42
N ILE A 64 0.95 6.99 7.03
CA ILE A 64 0.33 6.26 5.93
C ILE A 64 -0.68 5.32 6.56
N ASN A 65 -1.96 5.44 6.19
CA ASN A 65 -3.06 4.55 6.58
C ASN A 65 -2.85 3.15 5.95
N ILE A 66 -1.72 2.51 6.23
CA ILE A 66 -1.42 1.13 5.85
C ILE A 66 -2.16 0.29 6.88
N THR A 67 -3.40 -0.07 6.58
CA THR A 67 -4.13 -1.06 7.36
C THR A 67 -3.44 -2.41 7.13
N CYS A 68 -2.44 -2.74 7.94
CA CYS A 68 -1.88 -4.08 8.00
C CYS A 68 -2.95 -5.00 8.58
N SER A 69 -3.78 -5.60 7.73
CA SER A 69 -4.65 -6.69 8.17
C SER A 69 -3.79 -7.94 8.39
N VAL A 70 -3.39 -8.16 9.64
CA VAL A 70 -2.85 -9.46 10.07
C VAL A 70 -4.00 -10.45 9.99
N SER A 71 -3.94 -11.33 9.01
CA SER A 71 -4.86 -12.47 8.92
C SER A 71 -4.34 -13.52 9.90
N HIS A 72 -5.13 -13.84 10.93
CA HIS A 72 -4.87 -14.95 11.85
C HIS A 72 -5.05 -16.30 11.13
#